data_AF-A0A0D2ST48-F1
#
_entry.id   AF-A0A0D2ST48-F1
#
_cell.length_a   1.000
_cell.length_b   1.000
_cell.length_c   1.000
_cell.angle_alpha   90.00
_cell.angle_beta   90.00
_cell.angle_gamma   90.00
#
_symmetry.space_group_name_H-M   'P 1'
#
loop_
_entity.id
_entity.type
_entity.pdbx_description
1 polymer ?
#
loop_
_entity_poly.entity_id
_entity_poly.type
_entity_poly.pdbx_seq_one_letter_code
_entity_poly.pdbx_strand_id
1 'polypeptide(L)'
;LETLDSGCLNSATVCGVDWTTLPDDTVIQLFSYLNYRDRASLASTCRTFRLLGSLLCLWGSLDLRSYKFDTVAAVSLSLRCKNLQRLKFPAAGSADAIVSLQARELREISGDFCRDITDAALSVFVISSLSTPLSNTGSAVMNWILRVSCLLFPIYF
;
A
#
# COMPACT_ATOMS: atom_id res chain seq x y z
N LEU A 1 -13.32 28.18 -52.23
CA LEU A 1 -12.27 27.71 -51.31
C LEU A 1 -12.87 27.78 -49.92
N GLU A 2 -12.85 26.66 -49.21
CA GLU A 2 -13.86 26.23 -48.25
C GLU A 2 -13.96 27.07 -46.97
N THR A 3 -15.19 27.46 -46.62
CA THR A 3 -15.60 27.78 -45.26
C THR A 3 -15.71 26.48 -44.48
N LEU A 4 -14.75 26.19 -43.60
CA LEU A 4 -14.85 25.11 -42.64
C LEU A 4 -15.89 25.49 -41.58
N ASP A 5 -17.09 24.97 -41.80
CA ASP A 5 -18.13 24.78 -40.80
C ASP A 5 -17.54 23.95 -39.65
N SER A 6 -17.06 24.64 -38.62
CA SER A 6 -16.69 24.02 -37.35
C SER A 6 -17.99 23.64 -36.66
N GLY A 7 -18.56 22.52 -37.10
CA GLY A 7 -19.76 21.93 -36.54
C GLY A 7 -19.64 21.86 -35.02
N CYS A 8 -20.40 22.71 -34.34
CA CYS A 8 -20.78 22.50 -32.96
C CYS A 8 -21.56 21.18 -32.94
N LEU A 9 -20.85 20.07 -32.71
CA LEU A 9 -21.48 18.83 -32.32
C LEU A 9 -22.21 19.12 -31.02
N ASN A 10 -23.52 19.28 -31.15
CA ASN A 10 -24.48 19.26 -30.07
C ASN A 10 -24.23 17.98 -29.26
N SER A 11 -23.40 18.07 -28.23
CA SER A 11 -23.29 17.04 -27.19
C SER A 11 -24.57 17.13 -26.38
N ALA A 12 -25.64 16.57 -26.94
CA ALA A 12 -26.89 16.33 -26.26
C ALA A 12 -26.59 15.61 -24.94
N THR A 13 -26.69 16.38 -23.84
CA THR A 13 -26.99 15.90 -22.50
C THR A 13 -26.49 14.50 -22.16
N VAL A 14 -25.16 14.30 -22.12
CA VAL A 14 -24.66 13.41 -21.05
C VAL A 14 -24.90 14.21 -19.79
N CYS A 15 -26.00 13.92 -19.10
CA CYS A 15 -26.20 14.41 -17.74
C CYS A 15 -24.97 13.96 -16.96
N GLY A 16 -24.03 14.87 -16.77
CA GLY A 16 -22.74 14.56 -16.18
C GLY A 16 -23.00 14.05 -14.77
N VAL A 17 -22.78 12.76 -14.55
CA VAL A 17 -22.87 12.19 -13.21
C VAL A 17 -21.80 12.86 -12.37
N ASP A 18 -22.22 13.59 -11.34
CA ASP A 18 -21.28 14.19 -10.41
C ASP A 18 -20.81 13.14 -9.39
N TRP A 19 -19.69 12.49 -9.72
CA TRP A 19 -19.03 11.51 -8.86
C TRP A 19 -18.50 12.08 -7.54
N THR A 20 -18.46 13.41 -7.37
CA THR A 20 -18.01 14.05 -6.12
C THR A 20 -19.10 14.08 -5.05
N THR A 21 -20.35 13.80 -5.43
CA THR A 21 -21.51 13.72 -4.53
C THR A 21 -21.73 12.34 -3.93
N LEU A 22 -20.87 11.36 -4.26
CA LEU A 22 -20.93 10.03 -3.67
C LEU A 22 -20.75 10.09 -2.14
N PRO A 23 -21.47 9.27 -1.36
CA PRO A 23 -21.24 9.16 0.07
C PRO A 23 -19.80 8.75 0.37
N ASP A 24 -19.22 9.33 1.43
CA ASP A 24 -17.84 9.09 1.84
C ASP A 24 -17.52 7.59 1.96
N ASP A 25 -18.42 6.79 2.55
CA ASP A 25 -18.25 5.34 2.69
C ASP A 25 -18.13 4.62 1.35
N THR A 26 -18.87 5.07 0.32
CA THR A 26 -18.80 4.51 -1.03
C THR A 26 -17.46 4.83 -1.68
N VAL A 27 -16.97 6.05 -1.49
CA VAL A 27 -15.66 6.46 -1.98
C VAL A 27 -14.56 5.68 -1.26
N ILE A 28 -14.63 5.54 0.06
CA ILE A 28 -13.68 4.73 0.85
C ILE A 28 -13.68 3.27 0.35
N GLN A 29 -14.85 2.70 0.11
CA GLN A 29 -14.96 1.35 -0.43
C GLN A 29 -14.33 1.26 -1.83
N LEU A 30 -14.56 2.24 -2.71
CA LEU A 30 -13.89 2.30 -4.02
C LEU A 30 -12.37 2.32 -3.87
N PHE A 31 -11.83 3.18 -3.00
CA PHE A 31 -10.39 3.23 -2.71
C PHE A 31 -9.86 1.87 -2.22
N SER A 32 -10.64 1.12 -1.43
CA SER A 32 -10.21 -0.16 -0.87
C SER A 32 -9.86 -1.21 -1.94
N TYR A 33 -10.52 -1.17 -3.10
CA TYR A 33 -10.26 -2.08 -4.23
C TYR A 33 -9.07 -1.69 -5.09
N LEU A 34 -8.56 -0.47 -4.95
CA LEU A 34 -7.45 0.05 -5.74
C LEU A 34 -6.10 -0.28 -5.11
N ASN A 35 -5.08 -0.50 -5.94
CA ASN A 35 -3.69 -0.54 -5.49
C ASN A 35 -3.21 0.88 -5.12
N TYR A 36 -2.05 0.99 -4.45
CA TYR A 36 -1.56 2.26 -3.91
C TYR A 36 -1.38 3.36 -4.96
N ARG A 37 -1.00 3.01 -6.19
CA ARG A 37 -0.74 3.95 -7.28
C ARG A 37 -2.04 4.49 -7.85
N ASP A 38 -3.03 3.62 -8.03
CA ASP A 38 -4.35 4.02 -8.51
C ASP A 38 -5.09 4.86 -7.46
N ARG A 39 -4.93 4.54 -6.17
CA ARG A 39 -5.40 5.41 -5.08
C ARG A 39 -4.79 6.81 -5.16
N ALA A 40 -3.48 6.92 -5.36
CA ALA A 40 -2.82 8.21 -5.51
C ALA A 40 -3.32 8.98 -6.73
N SER A 41 -3.54 8.27 -7.84
CA SER A 41 -4.08 8.85 -9.07
C SER A 41 -5.50 9.37 -8.86
N LEU A 42 -6.37 8.58 -8.25
CA LEU A 42 -7.74 8.98 -7.91
C LEU A 42 -7.77 10.17 -6.94
N ALA A 43 -6.95 10.15 -5.90
CA ALA A 43 -6.82 11.24 -4.93
C ALA A 43 -6.30 12.55 -5.54
N SER A 44 -5.65 12.51 -6.70
CA SER A 44 -5.17 13.71 -7.40
C SER A 44 -6.29 14.46 -8.13
N THR A 45 -7.40 13.78 -8.46
CA THR A 45 -8.44 14.30 -9.35
C THR A 45 -9.29 15.42 -8.75
N CYS A 46 -9.64 15.33 -7.45
CA CYS A 46 -10.49 16.33 -6.79
C CYS A 46 -10.18 16.44 -5.29
N ARG A 47 -10.67 17.52 -4.65
CA ARG A 47 -10.42 17.80 -3.22
C ARG A 47 -11.02 16.72 -2.31
N THR A 48 -12.24 16.27 -2.60
CA THR A 48 -12.95 15.25 -1.80
C THR A 48 -12.17 13.94 -1.80
N PHE A 49 -11.76 13.45 -2.96
CA PHE A 49 -10.99 12.20 -3.08
C PHE A 49 -9.59 12.33 -2.48
N ARG A 50 -8.99 13.51 -2.53
CA ARG A 50 -7.72 13.77 -1.84
C ARG A 50 -7.85 13.59 -0.32
N LEU A 51 -8.91 14.12 0.26
CA LEU A 51 -9.17 14.03 1.69
C LEU A 51 -9.47 12.58 2.09
N LEU A 52 -10.42 11.92 1.42
CA LEU A 52 -10.81 10.55 1.71
C LEU A 52 -9.70 9.54 1.43
N GLY A 53 -8.95 9.71 0.33
CA GLY A 53 -7.81 8.86 -0.03
C GLY A 53 -6.64 8.95 0.95
N SER A 54 -6.61 9.97 1.81
CA SER A 54 -5.60 10.13 2.86
C SER A 54 -5.93 9.42 4.18
N LEU A 55 -7.17 8.93 4.34
CA LEU A 55 -7.63 8.30 5.58
C LEU A 55 -6.83 7.04 5.91
N LEU A 56 -6.37 6.95 7.16
CA LEU A 56 -5.51 5.86 7.65
C LEU A 56 -6.15 4.48 7.51
N CYS A 57 -7.49 4.37 7.52
CA CYS A 57 -8.21 3.10 7.34
C CYS A 57 -7.91 2.42 6.00
N LEU A 58 -7.56 3.19 4.97
CA LEU A 58 -7.18 2.65 3.65
C LEU A 58 -5.78 2.05 3.67
N TRP A 59 -4.91 2.50 4.57
CA TRP A 59 -3.47 2.20 4.55
C TRP A 59 -3.06 1.16 5.60
N GLY A 60 -4.01 0.49 6.25
CA GLY A 60 -3.75 -0.60 7.19
C GLY A 60 -3.23 -1.88 6.51
N SER A 61 -3.43 -2.02 5.20
CA SER A 61 -2.84 -3.08 4.38
C SER A 61 -2.37 -2.50 3.04
N LEU A 62 -1.17 -2.91 2.62
CA LEU A 62 -0.52 -2.44 1.40
C LEU A 62 -0.01 -3.62 0.58
N ASP A 63 -0.41 -3.69 -0.69
CA ASP A 63 0.12 -4.65 -1.66
C ASP A 63 0.96 -3.89 -2.70
N LEU A 64 2.25 -4.23 -2.75
CA LEU A 64 3.25 -3.62 -3.62
C LEU A 64 3.63 -4.52 -4.79
N ARG A 65 3.05 -5.71 -4.92
CA ARG A 65 3.48 -6.69 -5.93
C ARG A 65 3.16 -6.26 -7.36
N SER A 66 2.17 -5.39 -7.54
CA SER A 66 1.70 -4.98 -8.86
C SER A 66 2.63 -4.00 -9.59
N TYR A 67 3.46 -3.24 -8.88
CA TYR A 67 4.28 -2.18 -9.47
C TYR A 67 5.62 -2.06 -8.76
N LYS A 68 6.65 -1.56 -9.48
CA LYS A 68 7.94 -1.24 -8.87
C LYS A 68 7.74 -0.23 -7.74
N PHE A 69 8.20 -0.59 -6.55
CA PHE A 69 8.13 0.25 -5.37
C PHE A 69 9.51 0.80 -5.01
N ASP A 70 9.68 2.11 -5.13
CA ASP A 70 10.95 2.80 -4.84
C ASP A 70 10.89 3.60 -3.54
N THR A 71 12.07 4.08 -3.12
CA THR A 71 12.23 4.87 -1.90
C THR A 71 11.47 6.19 -1.95
N VAL A 72 11.33 6.80 -3.13
CA VAL A 72 10.58 8.06 -3.32
C VAL A 72 9.09 7.84 -3.03
N ALA A 73 8.51 6.80 -3.60
CA ALA A 73 7.13 6.40 -3.33
C ALA A 73 6.94 6.07 -1.84
N ALA A 74 7.88 5.34 -1.24
CA ALA A 74 7.84 5.00 0.18
C ALA A 74 7.84 6.24 1.09
N VAL A 75 8.74 7.20 0.87
CA VAL A 75 8.79 8.45 1.63
C VAL A 75 7.47 9.20 1.50
N SER A 76 6.90 9.26 0.30
CA SER A 76 5.62 9.94 0.06
C SER A 76 4.43 9.28 0.79
N LEU A 77 4.53 7.99 1.10
CA LEU A 77 3.48 7.18 1.75
C LEU A 77 3.67 7.02 3.25
N SER A 78 4.88 7.26 3.77
CA SER A 78 5.26 7.06 5.18
C SER A 78 4.23 7.62 6.18
N LEU A 79 3.77 8.86 5.97
CA LEU A 79 2.79 9.51 6.85
C LEU A 79 1.42 8.81 6.86
N ARG A 80 1.01 8.21 5.74
CA ARG A 80 -0.25 7.47 5.61
C ARG A 80 -0.13 6.03 6.12
N CYS A 81 1.07 5.46 6.08
CA CYS A 81 1.37 4.09 6.48
C CYS A 81 1.76 3.91 7.96
N LYS A 82 1.52 4.89 8.83
CA LYS A 82 1.84 4.78 10.27
C LYS A 82 1.18 3.59 10.95
N ASN A 83 -0.06 3.27 10.56
CA ASN A 83 -0.84 2.15 11.08
C ASN A 83 -0.83 0.95 10.13
N LEU A 84 0.16 0.85 9.23
CA LEU A 84 0.27 -0.26 8.30
C LEU A 84 0.56 -1.55 9.08
N GLN A 85 -0.37 -2.50 9.02
CA GLN A 85 -0.29 -3.78 9.73
C GLN A 85 0.09 -4.93 8.81
N ARG A 86 -0.23 -4.86 7.53
CA ARG A 86 -0.03 -5.95 6.57
C ARG A 86 0.61 -5.46 5.29
N LEU A 87 1.78 -6.00 4.94
CA LEU A 87 2.54 -5.62 3.75
C LEU A 87 2.78 -6.83 2.85
N LYS A 88 2.46 -6.68 1.56
CA LYS A 88 2.85 -7.63 0.52
C LYS A 88 3.85 -6.97 -0.44
N PHE A 89 4.93 -7.64 -0.78
CA PHE A 89 6.01 -7.06 -1.59
C PHE A 89 6.61 -8.09 -2.57
N PRO A 90 7.21 -7.65 -3.68
CA PRO A 90 7.87 -8.55 -4.63
C PRO A 90 9.22 -9.07 -4.09
N ALA A 91 9.62 -10.25 -4.56
CA ALA A 91 10.84 -10.98 -4.18
C ALA A 91 12.15 -10.20 -4.22
N ALA A 92 12.25 -9.26 -5.15
CA ALA A 92 13.47 -8.55 -5.48
C ALA A 92 13.23 -7.04 -5.45
N GLY A 93 14.11 -6.31 -4.78
CA GLY A 93 14.31 -4.89 -5.04
C GLY A 93 13.41 -3.89 -4.30
N SER A 94 13.05 -4.13 -3.03
CA SER A 94 12.31 -3.11 -2.25
C SER A 94 12.68 -2.99 -0.79
N ALA A 95 13.76 -3.63 -0.30
CA ALA A 95 14.14 -3.56 1.12
C ALA A 95 14.30 -2.11 1.63
N ASP A 96 15.07 -1.29 0.91
CA ASP A 96 15.28 0.13 1.29
C ASP A 96 14.00 0.96 1.24
N ALA A 97 13.13 0.66 0.27
CA ALA A 97 11.83 1.30 0.14
C ALA A 97 10.90 0.89 1.30
N ILE A 98 10.92 -0.38 1.72
CA ILE A 98 10.15 -0.85 2.87
C ILE A 98 10.62 -0.20 4.16
N VAL A 99 11.93 -0.07 4.37
CA VAL A 99 12.49 0.65 5.52
C VAL A 99 12.03 2.12 5.52
N SER A 100 11.98 2.75 4.34
CA SER A 100 11.53 4.13 4.16
C SER A 100 10.04 4.36 4.45
N LEU A 101 9.21 3.30 4.51
CA LEU A 101 7.80 3.42 4.92
C LEU A 101 7.62 3.74 6.41
N GLN A 102 8.61 3.44 7.24
CA GLN A 102 8.57 3.66 8.69
C GLN A 102 7.31 3.07 9.37
N ALA A 103 6.83 1.92 8.87
CA ALA A 103 5.63 1.24 9.36
C ALA A 103 5.90 0.53 10.70
N ARG A 104 5.69 1.25 11.81
CA ARG A 104 6.01 0.75 13.16
C ARG A 104 5.07 -0.36 13.64
N GLU A 105 3.81 -0.31 13.21
CA GLU A 105 2.73 -1.23 13.62
C GLU A 105 2.61 -2.48 12.75
N LEU A 106 3.67 -2.84 12.01
CA LEU A 106 3.64 -3.92 11.04
C LEU A 106 3.57 -5.29 11.73
N ARG A 107 2.53 -6.07 11.42
CA ARG A 107 2.24 -7.38 12.04
C ARG A 107 2.43 -8.55 11.07
N GLU A 108 2.24 -8.29 9.79
CA GLU A 108 2.28 -9.30 8.74
C GLU A 108 3.07 -8.79 7.53
N ILE A 109 3.95 -9.66 7.04
CA ILE A 109 4.77 -9.42 5.86
C ILE A 109 4.71 -10.67 5.00
N SER A 110 4.42 -10.49 3.72
CA SER A 110 4.39 -11.57 2.74
C SER A 110 5.16 -11.14 1.51
N GLY A 111 6.24 -11.86 1.21
CA GLY A 111 7.02 -11.69 0.00
C GLY A 111 6.85 -12.88 -0.91
N ASP A 112 6.82 -12.65 -2.22
CA ASP A 112 7.05 -13.72 -3.19
C ASP A 112 8.56 -14.06 -3.13
N PHE A 113 8.97 -15.35 -3.18
CA PHE A 113 10.37 -15.82 -3.33
C PHE A 113 11.51 -14.97 -2.71
N CYS A 114 11.48 -14.72 -1.39
CA CYS A 114 12.46 -13.93 -0.64
C CYS A 114 13.91 -14.47 -0.74
N ARG A 115 14.68 -14.04 -1.73
CA ARG A 115 16.13 -14.32 -1.84
C ARG A 115 17.02 -13.15 -1.39
N ASP A 116 16.49 -11.92 -1.38
CA ASP A 116 17.28 -10.68 -1.19
C ASP A 116 16.85 -9.84 0.03
N ILE A 117 16.39 -10.46 1.11
CA ILE A 117 16.13 -9.74 2.37
C ILE A 117 17.47 -9.50 3.11
N THR A 118 17.83 -8.23 3.32
CA THR A 118 19.02 -7.82 4.08
C THR A 118 18.75 -7.81 5.59
N ASP A 119 19.76 -8.10 6.41
CA ASP A 119 19.69 -8.07 7.89
C ASP A 119 19.18 -6.73 8.46
N ALA A 120 19.40 -5.62 7.75
CA ALA A 120 18.84 -4.31 8.10
C ALA A 120 17.30 -4.29 8.04
N ALA A 121 16.69 -4.90 7.02
CA ALA A 121 15.24 -5.04 6.93
C ALA A 121 14.72 -5.99 8.03
N LEU A 122 15.45 -7.09 8.30
CA LEU A 122 15.14 -8.00 9.40
C LEU A 122 15.17 -7.30 10.77
N SER A 123 16.14 -6.43 11.03
CA SER A 123 16.25 -5.71 12.30
C SER A 123 15.09 -4.75 12.56
N VAL A 124 14.58 -4.08 11.51
CA VAL A 124 13.36 -3.26 11.60
C VAL A 124 12.16 -4.14 11.96
N PHE A 125 12.08 -5.36 11.43
CA PHE A 125 11.00 -6.30 11.78
C PHE A 125 11.10 -6.82 13.22
N VAL A 126 12.31 -7.13 13.70
CA VAL A 126 12.53 -7.56 15.09
C VAL A 126 12.15 -6.45 16.06
N ILE A 127 12.58 -5.20 15.81
CA ILE A 127 12.34 -4.06 16.71
C ILE A 127 10.85 -3.68 16.77
N SER A 128 10.13 -3.71 15.64
CA SER A 128 8.68 -3.45 15.62
C SER A 128 7.86 -4.48 16.40
N SER A 129 8.31 -5.74 16.45
CA SER A 129 7.63 -6.82 17.16
C SER A 129 7.91 -6.86 18.68
N LEU A 130 9.03 -6.32 19.15
CA LEU A 130 9.35 -6.25 20.58
C LEU A 130 8.58 -5.16 21.34
N SER A 131 7.86 -4.28 20.65
CA SER A 131 7.04 -3.24 21.29
C SER A 131 5.66 -3.73 21.74
N THR A 132 5.28 -4.98 21.47
CA THR A 132 4.09 -5.58 22.08
C THR A 132 4.42 -6.08 23.49
N PRO A 133 3.67 -5.68 24.54
CA PRO A 133 3.96 -6.11 25.90
C PRO A 133 3.92 -7.64 25.99
N LEU A 134 4.98 -8.21 26.57
CA LEU A 134 5.10 -9.63 26.91
C LEU A 134 3.91 -10.07 27.78
N SER A 135 2.83 -10.51 27.16
CA SER A 135 1.87 -11.42 27.79
C SER A 135 1.40 -12.38 26.70
N ASN A 136 1.57 -13.68 26.91
CA ASN A 136 1.30 -14.81 26.00
C ASN A 136 2.36 -15.23 24.96
N THR A 137 3.65 -15.03 25.26
CA THR A 137 4.78 -15.43 24.39
C THR A 137 5.24 -16.88 24.60
N GLY A 138 4.35 -17.85 24.35
CA GLY A 138 4.75 -19.25 24.13
C GLY A 138 4.41 -19.68 22.70
N SER A 139 3.14 -19.55 22.34
CA SER A 139 2.62 -19.92 21.01
C SER A 139 3.01 -18.91 19.91
N ALA A 140 2.97 -17.61 20.19
CA ALA A 140 3.22 -16.57 19.19
C ALA A 140 4.69 -16.54 18.71
N VAL A 141 5.64 -16.78 19.62
CA VAL A 141 7.08 -16.82 19.31
C VAL A 141 7.42 -18.07 18.50
N MET A 142 6.83 -19.22 18.84
CA MET A 142 7.02 -20.47 18.06
C MET A 142 6.41 -20.38 16.66
N ASN A 143 5.25 -19.74 16.51
CA ASN A 143 4.61 -19.53 15.20
C ASN A 143 5.42 -18.55 14.33
N TRP A 144 6.12 -17.59 14.94
CA TRP A 144 7.03 -16.68 14.26
C TRP A 144 8.35 -17.34 13.85
N ILE A 145 8.96 -18.15 14.70
CA ILE A 145 10.16 -18.95 14.34
C ILE A 145 9.83 -19.88 13.17
N LEU A 146 8.65 -20.54 13.17
CA LEU A 146 8.24 -21.40 12.06
C LEU A 146 7.94 -20.62 10.76
N ARG A 147 7.41 -19.39 10.85
CA ARG A 147 7.15 -18.53 9.67
C ARG A 147 8.42 -17.91 9.09
N VAL A 148 9.39 -17.56 9.93
CA VAL A 148 10.72 -17.12 9.50
C VAL A 148 11.53 -18.31 8.94
N SER A 149 11.36 -19.52 9.49
CA SER A 149 11.94 -20.74 8.93
C SER A 149 11.42 -21.07 7.52
N CYS A 150 10.16 -20.76 7.20
CA CYS A 150 9.65 -20.89 5.83
C CYS A 150 10.29 -19.88 4.85
N LEU A 151 10.77 -18.73 5.35
CA LEU A 151 11.50 -17.73 4.57
C LEU A 151 13.00 -18.08 4.43
N LEU A 152 13.57 -18.86 5.36
CA LEU A 152 14.95 -19.33 5.33
C LEU A 152 15.14 -20.67 4.57
N PHE A 153 14.07 -21.44 4.35
CA PHE A 153 14.18 -22.76 3.72
C PHE A 153 14.68 -22.79 2.25
N PRO A 154 14.49 -21.76 1.40
CA PRO A 154 15.07 -21.78 0.06
C PRO A 154 16.51 -21.20 0.00
N ILE A 155 17.12 -20.85 1.14
CA ILE A 155 18.49 -20.30 1.20
C ILE A 155 19.53 -21.42 1.45
N TYR A 156 19.11 -22.63 1.82
CA TYR A 156 19.99 -23.76 2.12
C TYR A 156 19.86 -24.97 1.16
N PHE A 157 19.39 -24.76 -0.07
CA PHE A 157 19.51 -25.75 -1.16
C PHE A 157 19.81 -25.08 -2.51
#